data_AF-A0A3N0Y3T4-F1
#
_entry.id   AF-A0A3N0Y3T4-F1
#
_cell.length_a   1.000
_cell.length_b   1.000
_cell.length_c   1.000
_cell.angle_alpha   90.00
_cell.angle_beta   90.00
_cell.angle_gamma   90.00
#
_symmetry.space_group_name_H-M   'P 1'
#
loop_
_entity.id
_entity.type
_entity.pdbx_description
1 polymer ?
#
loop_
_entity_poly.entity_id
_entity_poly.type
_entity_poly.pdbx_seq_one_letter_code
_entity_poly.pdbx_strand_id
1 'polypeptide(L)'
;GHEAYLRTGPHYDFEHYKQLVHEITKAFCGISKEVLKIKEQLHQDFDRPDLSEHIDKLQIKEKEKLELTAKLQLAKQNAQDHPEDEDFQEKVREIKQE
;
A
#
# COMPACT_ATOMS: atom_id res chain seq x y z
N GLY A 1 -4.10 -9.88 -2.07
CA GLY A 1 -3.74 -10.15 -0.67
C GLY A 1 -4.94 -9.97 0.23
N HIS A 2 -5.21 -8.73 0.66
CA HIS A 2 -6.27 -8.42 1.61
C HIS A 2 -7.68 -8.91 1.20
N GLU A 3 -8.06 -8.82 -0.07
CA GLU A 3 -9.37 -9.33 -0.52
C GLU A 3 -9.52 -10.85 -0.38
N ALA A 4 -8.43 -11.61 -0.55
CA ALA A 4 -8.43 -13.04 -0.30
C ALA A 4 -8.56 -13.35 1.19
N TYR A 5 -7.91 -12.55 2.05
CA TYR A 5 -8.07 -12.62 3.50
C TYR A 5 -9.51 -12.34 3.93
N LEU A 6 -10.14 -11.28 3.42
CA LEU A 6 -11.54 -10.96 3.76
C LEU A 6 -12.52 -12.08 3.40
N ARG A 7 -12.28 -12.82 2.31
CA ARG A 7 -13.11 -13.98 1.92
C ARG A 7 -13.08 -15.14 2.90
N THR A 8 -12.13 -15.16 3.84
CA THR A 8 -12.06 -16.18 4.90
C THR A 8 -12.93 -15.83 6.12
N GLY A 9 -13.55 -14.65 6.13
CA GLY A 9 -14.47 -14.23 7.18
C GLY A 9 -15.70 -15.16 7.31
N PRO A 10 -16.29 -15.29 8.51
CA PRO A 10 -15.88 -14.64 9.77
C PRO A 10 -14.68 -15.31 10.45
N HIS A 11 -14.28 -16.52 10.02
CA HIS A 11 -13.15 -17.26 10.57
C HIS A 11 -11.85 -16.94 9.84
N TYR A 12 -11.40 -15.70 10.03
CA TYR A 12 -10.24 -15.15 9.34
C TYR A 12 -8.98 -16.01 9.43
N ASP A 13 -8.38 -16.29 8.28
CA ASP A 13 -7.10 -16.99 8.19
C ASP A 13 -5.93 -16.01 8.35
N PHE A 14 -5.72 -15.58 9.61
CA PHE A 14 -4.72 -14.58 9.94
C PHE A 14 -3.28 -15.06 9.71
N GLU A 15 -2.99 -16.34 9.93
CA GLU A 15 -1.64 -16.88 9.77
C GLU A 15 -1.18 -16.84 8.31
N HIS A 16 -2.02 -17.30 7.37
CA HIS A 16 -1.68 -17.21 5.95
C HIS A 16 -1.60 -15.76 5.47
N TYR A 17 -2.50 -14.89 5.95
CA TYR A 17 -2.44 -13.48 5.58
C TYR A 17 -1.18 -12.79 6.09
N LYS A 18 -0.76 -13.06 7.33
CA LYS A 18 0.46 -12.54 7.92
C LYS A 18 1.70 -12.99 7.15
N GLN A 19 1.77 -14.27 6.76
CA GLN A 19 2.87 -14.78 5.94
C GLN A 19 2.90 -14.08 4.57
N LEU A 20 1.74 -13.94 3.91
CA LEU A 20 1.63 -13.23 2.64
C LEU A 20 2.10 -11.77 2.74
N VAL A 21 1.66 -11.05 3.79
CA VAL A 21 2.08 -9.67 4.04
C VAL A 21 3.60 -9.62 4.23
N HIS A 22 4.18 -10.53 5.02
CA HIS A 22 5.62 -10.59 5.25
C HIS A 22 6.42 -10.74 3.95
N GLU A 23 6.04 -11.69 3.09
CA GLU A 23 6.74 -11.91 1.82
C GLU A 23 6.61 -10.70 0.88
N ILE A 24 5.43 -10.09 0.80
CA ILE A 24 5.21 -8.88 0.01
C ILE A 24 6.05 -7.73 0.55
N THR A 25 6.06 -7.50 1.86
CA THR A 25 6.87 -6.45 2.50
C THR A 25 8.35 -6.65 2.23
N LYS A 26 8.85 -7.89 2.31
CA LYS A 26 10.24 -8.21 2.03
C LYS A 26 10.62 -7.90 0.57
N ALA A 27 9.79 -8.33 -0.38
CA ALA A 27 9.99 -8.02 -1.81
C ALA A 27 9.96 -6.51 -2.06
N PHE A 28 8.98 -5.81 -1.48
CA PHE A 28 8.84 -4.36 -1.58
C PHE A 28 10.08 -3.63 -1.04
N CYS A 29 10.57 -4.01 0.15
CA CYS A 29 11.80 -3.45 0.70
C CYS A 29 13.03 -3.64 -0.20
N GLY A 30 13.12 -4.78 -0.91
CA GLY A 30 14.17 -5.01 -1.91
C GLY A 30 14.09 -3.99 -3.04
N ILE A 31 12.91 -3.88 -3.67
CA ILE A 31 12.66 -2.95 -4.78
C ILE A 31 12.90 -1.50 -4.36
N SER A 32 12.43 -1.09 -3.17
CA SER A 32 12.65 0.29 -2.69
C SER A 32 14.13 0.63 -2.54
N LYS A 33 14.96 -0.32 -2.09
CA LYS A 33 16.42 -0.11 -2.02
C LYS A 33 17.04 0.05 -3.40
N GLU A 34 16.60 -0.73 -4.39
CA GLU A 34 17.06 -0.60 -5.77
C GLU A 34 16.69 0.76 -6.36
N VAL A 35 15.45 1.23 -6.13
CA VAL A 35 15.01 2.56 -6.59
C VAL A 35 15.84 3.68 -5.95
N LEU A 36 16.14 3.59 -4.64
CA LEU A 36 17.01 4.57 -3.97
C LEU A 36 18.42 4.57 -4.54
N LYS A 37 18.96 3.39 -4.88
CA LYS A 37 20.25 3.29 -5.55
C LYS A 37 20.22 3.97 -6.94
N ILE A 38 19.19 3.70 -7.75
CA ILE A 38 19.03 4.34 -9.07
C ILE A 38 18.99 5.86 -8.92
N LYS A 39 18.22 6.37 -7.95
CA LYS A 39 18.17 7.80 -7.64
C LYS A 39 19.55 8.37 -7.33
N GLU A 40 20.32 7.71 -6.46
CA GLU A 40 21.66 8.15 -6.09
C GLU A 40 22.60 8.19 -7.30
N GLN A 41 22.57 7.15 -8.15
CA GLN A 41 23.39 7.10 -9.37
C GLN A 41 23.02 8.21 -10.36
N LEU A 42 21.72 8.48 -10.54
CA LEU A 42 21.27 9.60 -11.40
C LEU A 42 21.82 10.94 -10.92
N HIS A 43 21.85 11.16 -9.61
CA HIS A 43 22.35 12.40 -9.03
C HIS A 43 23.88 12.50 -9.05
N GLN A 44 24.61 11.42 -8.74
CA GLN A 44 26.06 11.45 -8.54
C GLN A 44 26.85 11.02 -9.78
N ASP A 45 26.47 9.92 -10.41
CA ASP A 45 27.27 9.29 -11.48
C ASP A 45 26.94 9.88 -12.86
N PHE A 46 25.69 10.29 -13.07
CA PHE A 46 25.17 10.71 -14.38
C PHE A 46 24.94 12.23 -14.50
N ASP A 47 25.12 13.00 -13.43
CA ASP A 47 24.86 14.45 -13.38
C ASP A 47 23.44 14.81 -13.87
N ARG A 48 22.44 14.01 -13.45
CA ARG A 48 21.01 14.19 -13.76
C ARG A 48 20.18 14.36 -12.49
N PRO A 49 20.39 15.46 -11.73
CA PRO A 49 19.61 15.76 -10.53
C PRO A 49 18.12 15.98 -10.85
N ASP A 50 17.80 16.43 -12.06
CA ASP A 50 16.42 16.57 -12.56
C ASP A 50 15.66 15.24 -12.55
N LEU A 51 16.30 14.15 -13.02
CA LEU A 51 15.71 12.82 -13.01
C LEU A 51 15.61 12.23 -11.59
N SER A 52 16.60 12.51 -10.74
CA SER A 52 16.54 12.15 -9.31
C SER A 52 15.35 12.81 -8.60
N GLU A 53 15.07 14.09 -8.88
CA GLU A 53 13.92 14.80 -8.30
C GLU A 53 12.58 14.20 -8.74
N HIS A 54 12.48 13.70 -9.98
CA HIS A 54 11.29 12.98 -10.42
C HIS A 54 11.07 11.68 -9.65
N ILE A 55 12.14 10.95 -9.28
CA ILE A 55 12.04 9.77 -8.42
C ILE A 55 11.55 10.15 -7.01
N ASP A 56 12.00 11.27 -6.45
CA ASP A 56 11.50 11.75 -5.16
C ASP A 56 10.00 12.03 -5.18
N LYS A 57 9.54 12.74 -6.21
CA LYS A 57 8.12 13.02 -6.41
C LYS A 57 7.31 11.73 -6.58
N LEU A 58 7.86 10.74 -7.28
CA LEU A 58 7.24 9.43 -7.42
C LEU A 58 7.13 8.71 -6.07
N GLN A 59 8.20 8.67 -5.27
CA GLN A 59 8.21 8.01 -3.95
C GLN A 59 7.22 8.66 -2.97
N ILE A 60 7.04 9.98 -3.03
CA ILE A 60 6.00 10.67 -2.25
C ILE A 60 4.61 10.15 -2.62
N LYS A 61 4.29 10.07 -3.92
CA LYS A 61 3.00 9.55 -4.40
C LYS A 61 2.82 8.07 -4.06
N GLU A 62 3.87 7.27 -4.12
CA GLU A 62 3.83 5.86 -3.71
C GLU A 62 3.50 5.72 -2.22
N LYS A 63 4.09 6.56 -1.37
CA LYS A 63 3.78 6.61 0.07
C LYS A 63 2.32 7.01 0.31
N GLU A 64 1.84 8.07 -0.33
CA GLU A 64 0.44 8.52 -0.23
C GLU A 64 -0.52 7.40 -0.65
N LYS A 65 -0.23 6.73 -1.77
CA LYS A 65 -1.02 5.60 -2.25
C LYS A 65 -1.02 4.42 -1.27
N LEU A 66 0.13 4.11 -0.64
CA LEU A 66 0.23 3.06 0.37
C LEU A 66 -0.64 3.38 1.59
N GLU A 67 -0.62 4.62 2.07
CA GLU A 67 -1.46 5.09 3.18
C GLU A 67 -2.96 5.00 2.84
N LEU A 68 -3.37 5.47 1.66
CA LEU A 68 -4.75 5.36 1.18
C LEU A 68 -5.19 3.90 1.04
N THR A 69 -4.30 3.03 0.54
CA THR A 69 -4.58 1.60 0.42
C THR A 69 -4.82 0.97 1.79
N ALA A 70 -4.03 1.31 2.80
CA ALA A 70 -4.23 0.82 4.17
C ALA A 70 -5.56 1.31 4.76
N LYS A 71 -5.88 2.61 4.61
CA LYS A 71 -7.18 3.17 5.05
C LYS A 71 -8.35 2.44 4.37
N LEU A 72 -8.26 2.22 3.06
CA LEU A 72 -9.30 1.52 2.30
C LEU A 72 -9.45 0.06 2.75
N GLN A 73 -8.35 -0.63 3.05
CA GLN A 73 -8.40 -2.01 3.55
C GLN A 73 -9.13 -2.09 4.89
N LEU A 74 -8.80 -1.20 5.84
CA LEU A 74 -9.49 -1.13 7.13
C LEU A 74 -10.98 -0.80 6.97
N ALA A 75 -11.31 0.18 6.12
CA ALA A 75 -12.69 0.56 5.86
C ALA A 75 -13.50 -0.61 5.25
N LYS A 76 -12.91 -1.33 4.28
CA LYS A 76 -13.53 -2.53 3.69
C LYS A 76 -13.76 -3.63 4.71
N GLN A 77 -12.81 -3.86 5.61
CA GLN A 77 -12.94 -4.87 6.64
C GLN A 77 -14.05 -4.50 7.64
N ASN A 78 -14.07 -3.27 8.15
CA ASN A 78 -15.13 -2.80 9.05
C ASN A 78 -16.52 -2.91 8.41
N ALA A 79 -16.66 -2.53 7.13
CA ALA A 79 -17.92 -2.65 6.40
C ALA A 79 -18.38 -4.11 6.19
N GLN A 80 -17.46 -5.07 6.24
CA GLN A 80 -17.77 -6.49 6.21
C GLN A 80 -18.12 -7.05 7.60
N ASP A 81 -17.39 -6.62 8.63
CA ASP A 81 -17.57 -7.07 10.02
C ASP A 81 -18.81 -6.44 10.68
N HIS A 82 -19.25 -5.28 10.21
CA HIS A 82 -20.40 -4.50 10.69
C HIS A 82 -21.30 -4.06 9.53
N PRO A 83 -21.99 -4.98 8.84
CA PRO A 83 -22.81 -4.66 7.67
C PRO A 83 -24.03 -3.77 7.98
N GLU A 84 -24.45 -3.70 9.25
CA GLU A 84 -25.54 -2.85 9.74
C GLU A 84 -25.16 -1.37 9.88
N ASP A 85 -23.87 -1.05 9.84
CA ASP A 85 -23.37 0.31 10.02
C ASP A 85 -23.04 0.92 8.64
N GLU A 86 -23.96 1.74 8.14
CA GLU A 86 -23.88 2.39 6.83
C GLU A 86 -22.70 3.37 6.73
N ASP A 87 -22.20 3.91 7.85
CA ASP A 87 -21.07 4.84 7.88
C ASP A 87 -19.80 4.18 7.33
N PHE A 88 -19.59 2.88 7.57
CA PHE A 88 -18.43 2.17 7.02
C PHE A 88 -18.51 1.99 5.50
N GLN A 89 -19.72 1.85 4.94
CA GLN A 89 -19.92 1.78 3.48
C GLN A 89 -19.68 3.14 2.82
N GLU A 90 -20.11 4.23 3.46
CA GLU A 90 -19.85 5.60 3.01
C GLU A 90 -18.35 5.90 3.02
N LYS A 91 -17.66 5.57 4.12
CA LYS A 91 -16.20 5.75 4.24
C LYS A 91 -15.40 5.02 3.16
N VAL A 92 -15.84 3.83 2.74
CA VAL A 92 -15.23 3.10 1.60
C VAL A 92 -15.40 3.86 0.28
N ARG A 93 -16.51 4.57 0.08
CA ARG A 93 -16.77 5.35 -1.13
C ARG A 93 -15.94 6.63 -1.16
N GLU A 94 -15.84 7.33 -0.02
CA GLU A 94 -15.04 8.54 0.13
C GLU A 94 -13.56 8.28 -0.18
N ILE A 95 -12.96 7.27 0.46
CA ILE A 95 -11.53 6.94 0.27
C ILE A 95 -11.21 6.54 -1.18
N LYS A 96 -12.19 6.01 -1.93
CA LYS A 96 -12.00 5.67 -3.36
C LYS A 96 -12.00 6.88 -4.29
N GLN A 97 -12.48 8.03 -3.81
CA GLN A 97 -12.56 9.28 -4.58
C GLN A 97 -11.35 10.21 -4.31
N GLU A 98 -10.53 9.89 -3.30
CA GLU A 98 -9.22 10.51 -3.02
C GLU A 98 -8.13 10.02 -3.98
#